data_AF-A0A8T4SXE2-F1
#
_entry.id   AF-A0A8T4SXE2-F1
#
_cell.length_a   1.000
_cell.length_b   1.000
_cell.length_c   1.000
_cell.angle_alpha   90.00
_cell.angle_beta   90.00
_cell.angle_gamma   90.00
#
_symmetry.space_group_name_H-M   'P 1'
#
loop_
_entity.id
_entity.type
_entity.pdbx_description
1 polymer ?
#
loop_
_entity_poly.entity_id
_entity_poly.type
_entity_poly.pdbx_seq_one_letter_code
_entity_poly.pdbx_strand_id
1 'polypeptide(L)'
;MEYKANYGIDCGISPGFGVKYPDFVREQKVISADSPQGAYQSAMDLAGKFADDYLSNPETGLTIVQLLSLSDSDGDVPFDASKSVV
;
A
#
# COMPACT_ATOMS: atom_id res chain seq x y z
N MET A 1 -4.02 19.01 3.42
CA MET A 1 -5.29 18.26 3.27
C MET A 1 -5.06 16.82 3.70
N GLU A 2 -6.11 16.11 4.14
CA GLU A 2 -6.01 14.70 4.52
C GLU A 2 -6.57 13.80 3.41
N TYR A 3 -5.82 12.75 3.10
CA TYR A 3 -6.16 11.76 2.08
C TYR A 3 -6.17 10.37 2.70
N LYS A 4 -7.10 9.53 2.30
CA LYS A 4 -7.18 8.12 2.70
C LYS A 4 -6.65 7.26 1.57
N ALA A 5 -5.55 6.57 1.82
CA ALA A 5 -4.98 5.59 0.91
C ALA A 5 -5.33 4.18 1.41
N ASN A 6 -5.98 3.39 0.55
CA ASN A 6 -6.27 1.99 0.81
C ASN A 6 -5.32 1.12 0.00
N TYR A 7 -4.64 0.20 0.66
CA TYR A 7 -3.68 -0.72 0.07
C TYR A 7 -4.22 -2.14 0.12
N GLY A 8 -4.01 -2.89 -0.95
CA GLY A 8 -4.11 -4.33 -0.99
C GLY A 8 -2.71 -4.92 -0.94
N ILE A 9 -2.47 -5.85 -0.03
CA ILE A 9 -1.18 -6.52 0.15
C ILE A 9 -1.42 -8.01 -0.05
N ASP A 10 -0.90 -8.56 -1.14
CA ASP A 10 -0.87 -10.01 -1.37
C ASP A 10 0.30 -10.59 -0.56
N CYS A 11 -0.02 -11.20 0.58
CA CYS A 11 0.96 -11.62 1.57
C CYS A 11 1.39 -13.05 1.26
N GLY A 12 2.51 -13.20 0.56
CA GLY A 12 3.07 -14.50 0.21
C GLY A 12 3.38 -15.41 1.41
N ILE A 13 3.83 -14.88 2.56
CA ILE A 13 3.96 -15.55 3.89
C ILE A 13 4.18 -14.47 4.99
N SER A 14 3.81 -14.81 6.23
CA SER A 14 3.94 -14.05 7.49
C SER A 14 5.38 -13.75 7.99
N PRO A 15 5.62 -12.64 8.72
CA PRO A 15 6.87 -12.41 9.42
C PRO A 15 6.92 -13.17 10.76
N GLY A 16 7.68 -14.27 10.80
CA GLY A 16 8.24 -14.86 12.02
C GLY A 16 7.32 -15.71 12.92
N PHE A 17 7.84 -16.85 13.38
CA PHE A 17 7.25 -17.78 14.37
C PHE A 17 5.74 -18.06 14.23
N GLY A 18 5.34 -18.76 13.17
CA GLY A 18 4.09 -19.54 13.16
C GLY A 18 2.78 -18.75 13.03
N VAL A 19 2.82 -17.42 12.91
CA VAL A 19 1.66 -16.65 12.46
C VAL A 19 1.50 -16.91 10.96
N LYS A 20 0.29 -17.14 10.46
CA LYS A 20 -0.02 -17.06 9.03
C LYS A 20 -0.82 -15.78 8.84
N TYR A 21 -0.32 -14.87 8.02
CA TYR A 21 -1.16 -13.77 7.56
C TYR A 21 -2.18 -14.32 6.55
N PRO A 22 -3.37 -13.70 6.44
CA PRO A 22 -4.26 -13.98 5.33
C PRO A 22 -3.52 -13.78 4.00
N ASP A 23 -3.84 -14.58 3.00
CA ASP A 23 -3.25 -14.46 1.65
C ASP A 23 -3.38 -13.03 1.09
N PHE A 24 -4.38 -12.27 1.56
CA PHE A 24 -4.57 -10.87 1.20
C PHE A 24 -4.96 -9.99 2.40
N VAL A 25 -4.25 -8.89 2.58
CA VAL A 25 -4.49 -7.89 3.64
C VAL A 25 -4.92 -6.57 3.02
N ARG A 26 -5.90 -5.90 3.66
CA ARG A 26 -6.27 -4.52 3.34
C ARG A 26 -5.81 -3.60 4.46
N GLU A 27 -4.98 -2.62 4.12
CA GLU A 27 -4.49 -1.58 5.03
C GLU A 27 -5.04 -0.22 4.59
N GLN A 28 -5.43 0.62 5.55
CA GLN A 28 -5.78 2.01 5.29
C GLN A 28 -4.81 2.92 6.03
N LYS A 29 -4.27 3.93 5.35
CA LYS A 29 -3.49 5.00 5.97
C LYS A 29 -4.05 6.36 5.63
N VAL A 30 -3.96 7.26 6.60
CA VAL A 30 -4.24 8.67 6.40
C VAL A 30 -2.92 9.37 6.07
N ILE A 31 -2.92 10.14 4.99
CA ILE A 31 -1.77 10.87 4.47
C ILE A 31 -2.11 12.36 4.48
N SER A 32 -1.25 13.18 5.05
CA SER A 32 -1.37 14.63 4.96
C SER A 32 -0.53 15.14 3.79
N ALA A 33 -1.15 15.83 2.84
CA ALA A 33 -0.47 16.43 1.70
C ALA A 33 -1.12 17.74 1.25
N ASP A 34 -0.34 18.60 0.58
CA ASP A 34 -0.80 19.90 0.07
C ASP A 34 -1.46 19.81 -1.31
N SER A 35 -1.37 18.65 -1.97
CA SER A 35 -1.99 18.42 -3.28
C SER A 35 -2.31 16.93 -3.49
N PRO A 36 -3.27 16.59 -4.37
CA PRO A 36 -3.57 15.21 -4.72
C PRO A 36 -2.35 14.46 -5.29
N GLN A 37 -1.51 15.15 -6.07
CA GLN A 37 -0.31 14.55 -6.65
C GLN A 37 0.77 14.27 -5.59
N GLY A 38 0.91 15.14 -4.58
CA GLY A 38 1.78 14.89 -3.43
C GLY A 38 1.26 13.75 -2.53
N ALA A 39 -0.07 13.63 -2.40
CA ALA A 39 -0.70 12.52 -1.69
C ALA A 39 -0.44 11.18 -2.40
N TYR A 40 -0.53 11.15 -3.73
CA TYR A 40 -0.21 9.98 -4.54
C TYR A 40 1.26 9.57 -4.40
N GLN A 41 2.20 10.52 -4.50
CA GLN A 41 3.62 10.23 -4.31
C GLN A 41 3.89 9.63 -2.93
N SER A 42 3.30 10.21 -1.88
CA SER A 42 3.43 9.73 -0.51
C SER A 42 2.80 8.34 -0.31
N ALA A 43 1.69 8.06 -1.00
CA ALA A 43 1.03 6.76 -0.96
C ALA A 43 1.90 5.68 -1.63
N MET A 44 2.53 6.02 -2.75
CA MET A 44 3.47 5.16 -3.46
C MET A 44 4.73 4.86 -2.61
N ASP A 45 5.28 5.87 -1.94
CA ASP A 45 6.43 5.68 -1.03
C ASP A 45 6.07 4.78 0.17
N LEU A 46 4.85 4.88 0.70
CA LEU A 46 4.33 3.99 1.74
C LEU A 46 4.13 2.55 1.23
N ALA A 47 3.60 2.39 0.01
CA ALA A 47 3.45 1.08 -0.62
C ALA A 47 4.82 0.38 -0.78
N GLY A 48 5.86 1.12 -1.19
CA GLY A 48 7.23 0.60 -1.27
C GLY A 48 7.78 0.13 0.08
N LYS A 49 7.55 0.90 1.16
CA LYS A 49 7.94 0.48 2.52
C LYS A 49 7.21 -0.77 2.99
N PHE A 50 5.91 -0.88 2.70
CA PHE A 50 5.18 -2.11 2.97
C PHE A 50 5.77 -3.28 2.18
N ALA A 51 6.09 -3.09 0.91
CA ALA A 51 6.72 -4.13 0.13
C ALA A 51 8.05 -4.56 0.79
N ASP A 52 8.93 -3.64 1.16
CA ASP A 52 10.21 -3.94 1.82
C ASP A 52 10.04 -4.65 3.19
N ASP A 53 9.10 -4.19 4.02
CA ASP A 53 8.79 -4.78 5.33
C ASP A 53 8.22 -6.20 5.21
N TYR A 54 7.47 -6.48 4.15
CA TYR A 54 6.94 -7.83 3.87
C TYR A 54 7.92 -8.71 3.06
N LEU A 55 8.79 -8.14 2.23
CA LEU A 55 9.81 -8.82 1.41
C LEU A 55 11.08 -9.18 2.20
N SER A 56 11.32 -8.57 3.36
CA SER A 56 12.46 -8.89 4.23
C SER A 56 12.39 -10.29 4.87
N ASN A 57 11.41 -11.11 4.46
CA ASN A 57 11.42 -12.56 4.64
C ASN A 57 11.95 -13.27 3.37
N PRO A 58 13.12 -13.95 3.43
CA PRO A 58 13.86 -14.42 2.25
C PRO A 58 13.19 -15.52 1.40
N GLU A 59 12.01 -16.02 1.76
CA GLU A 59 11.29 -17.06 1.00
C GLU A 59 10.25 -16.51 0.01
N THR A 60 9.96 -15.20 0.02
CA THR A 60 8.84 -14.63 -0.74
C THR A 60 9.30 -13.55 -1.71
N GLY A 61 9.91 -13.95 -2.82
CA GLY A 61 10.19 -13.03 -3.94
C GLY A 61 8.94 -12.55 -4.71
N LEU A 62 7.76 -12.48 -4.07
CA LEU A 62 6.45 -12.29 -4.72
C LEU A 62 5.42 -11.49 -3.89
N THR A 63 5.83 -10.68 -2.90
CA THR A 63 4.86 -9.80 -2.22
C THR A 63 4.50 -8.65 -3.17
N ILE A 64 3.21 -8.51 -3.48
CA ILE A 64 2.69 -7.41 -4.30
C ILE A 64 1.88 -6.46 -3.43
N VAL A 65 2.26 -5.18 -3.40
CA VAL A 65 1.49 -4.12 -2.74
C VAL A 65 0.85 -3.22 -3.79
N GLN A 66 -0.46 -3.03 -3.71
CA GLN A 66 -1.22 -2.22 -4.66
C GLN A 66 -2.01 -1.11 -3.96
N LEU A 67 -1.89 0.13 -4.46
CA LEU A 67 -2.79 1.21 -4.08
C LEU A 67 -4.15 0.97 -4.76
N LEU A 68 -5.20 0.73 -3.96
CA LEU A 68 -6.55 0.42 -4.44
C LEU A 68 -7.39 1.68 -4.63
N SER A 69 -7.26 2.63 -3.71
CA SER A 69 -7.96 3.91 -3.80
C SER A 69 -7.24 5.00 -3.03
N LEU A 70 -7.39 6.23 -3.51
CA LEU A 70 -6.99 7.45 -2.85
C LEU A 70 -8.20 8.39 -2.86
N SER A 71 -8.63 8.86 -1.69
CA SER A 71 -9.77 9.77 -1.59
C SER A 71 -9.53 10.88 -0.57
N ASP A 72 -10.17 12.02 -0.78
CA ASP A 72 -10.24 13.14 0.16
C ASP A 72 -11.68 13.41 0.62
N SER A 73 -11.95 14.58 1.20
CA SER A 73 -13.29 14.98 1.63
C SER A 73 -14.25 15.24 0.46
N ASP A 74 -13.72 15.55 -0.71
CA ASP A 74 -14.47 15.98 -1.89
C ASP A 74 -14.71 14.83 -2.89
N GLY A 75 -13.97 13.73 -2.76
CA GLY A 75 -14.26 12.47 -3.45
C GLY A 75 -13.02 11.62 -3.75
N ASP A 76 -13.17 10.74 -4.74
CA ASP A 76 -12.07 9.90 -5.21
C ASP A 76 -11.07 10.72 -6.03
N VAL A 77 -9.80 10.58 -5.69
CA VAL A 77 -8.69 11.17 -6.44
C VAL A 77 -8.30 10.21 -7.56
N PRO A 78 -8.40 10.61 -8.84
CA PRO A 78 -7.96 9.76 -9.93
C PRO A 78 -6.44 9.55 -9.86
N PHE A 79 -6.01 8.29 -9.93
CA PHE A 79 -4.60 7.93 -10.04
C PHE A 79 -4.40 6.80 -11.05
N ASP A 80 -3.18 6.72 -11.57
CA ASP A 80 -2.77 5.67 -12.49
C ASP A 80 -2.40 4.40 -11.70
N ALA A 81 -3.32 3.44 -11.66
CA ALA A 81 -3.15 2.19 -10.97
C ALA A 81 -2.03 1.31 -11.55
N SER A 82 -1.63 1.52 -12.82
CA SER A 82 -0.59 0.72 -13.49
C SER A 82 0.81 0.93 -12.92
N LYS A 83 1.03 2.04 -12.22
CA LYS A 83 2.30 2.37 -11.55
C LYS A 83 2.43 1.79 -10.15
N SER A 84 1.35 1.22 -9.62
CA SER A 84 1.24 0.76 -8.23
C SER A 84 1.68 -0.69 -8.03
N VAL A 85 2.40 -1.28 -8.98
CA VAL A 85 2.84 -2.67 -8.91
C VAL A 85 4.32 -2.70 -8.55
N VAL A 86 4.61 -3.10 -7.31
CA VAL A 86 5.94 -3.59 -6.90
C VAL A 86 5.75 -4.99 -6.36
#